data_AF-A0A9D8FYC0-F1
#
_entry.id   AF-A0A9D8FYC0-F1
#
_cell.length_a   1.000
_cell.length_b   1.000
_cell.length_c   1.000
_cell.angle_alpha   90.00
_cell.angle_beta   90.00
_cell.angle_gamma   90.00
#
_symmetry.space_group_name_H-M   'P 1'
#
loop_
_entity.id
_entity.type
_entity.pdbx_description
1 polymer ?
#
loop_
_entity_poly.entity_id
_entity_poly.type
_entity_poly.pdbx_seq_one_letter_code
_entity_poly.pdbx_strand_id
1 'polypeptide(L)'
;MTTIIGTIRKNRTQTITLAALILSFLLAIQGMETGDWIITILRGLSVAAVTFLVASGFSLIFGLMDVLNLAHGTLFMIGAYVGWTAYVRPDTLLDLATPAALFFAGLLLLPLWDRWLSRVRLAPQAARGLPWLALALGVGALAFGFARYPITGWDVTVYDKSPVVFGVQLDLGQLDLPAPAIVGAEQLGVSMLCLFAGGGLIALGLTLLESRNRIAAATTRVPWRALLLALGLALGGLALFAWNDALTAFLVAAGTTWRFLIAVIVATLVGAGLGALMESTLIRPLYTRPIYQLMLTLGLGVIGREVVIALWGRTQMQMPKPALFNTIGQGCPAQTIFDALANQCSTISFMGSRIRTYNEIFIFIVGVIVLIVVWLLLQRTRIGMIIRAGVQDRAMVEALGINVRQVFTFVFALGVGLAALGGVLAGPSMGVSDDMGESLLLSALIALAIGGLTSFPGAAAGSLLVGLLQQFIVKYGQIGIALPFLEQPFKPTPPLVPASTLLLMVIILLALPNGLFGRKE
;
A
#
# COMPACT_ATOMS: atom_id res chain seq x y z
N MET A 1 0.61 41.88 -15.22
CA MET A 1 -0.77 41.69 -15.69
C MET A 1 -0.86 41.08 -17.09
N THR A 2 -0.07 41.52 -18.07
CA THR A 2 -0.09 41.00 -19.46
C THR A 2 0.25 39.51 -19.59
N THR A 3 1.16 38.99 -18.77
CA THR A 3 1.51 37.57 -18.74
C THR A 3 0.38 36.69 -18.19
N ILE A 4 -0.28 37.11 -17.11
CA ILE A 4 -1.39 36.37 -16.47
C ILE A 4 -2.61 36.28 -17.42
N ILE A 5 -2.95 37.38 -18.10
CA ILE A 5 -4.07 37.43 -19.05
C ILE A 5 -3.80 36.51 -20.26
N GLY A 6 -2.54 36.44 -20.72
CA GLY A 6 -2.12 35.52 -21.78
C GLY A 6 -2.29 34.03 -21.39
N THR A 7 -1.93 33.66 -20.17
CA THR A 7 -2.11 32.29 -19.66
C THR A 7 -3.58 31.91 -19.51
N ILE A 8 -4.41 32.84 -19.02
CA ILE A 8 -5.87 32.64 -18.87
C ILE A 8 -6.53 32.42 -20.22
N ARG A 9 -6.12 33.15 -21.27
CA ARG A 9 -6.70 33.00 -22.61
C ARG A 9 -6.35 31.65 -23.25
N LYS A 10 -5.16 31.12 -23.01
CA LYS A 10 -4.70 29.81 -23.52
C LYS A 10 -5.43 28.64 -22.87
N ASN A 11 -5.75 28.74 -21.59
CA ASN A 11 -6.40 27.69 -20.80
C ASN A 11 -7.82 28.08 -20.33
N ARG A 12 -8.58 28.80 -21.15
CA ARG A 12 -9.86 29.42 -20.77
C ARG A 12 -10.87 28.43 -20.19
N THR A 13 -11.00 27.25 -20.77
CA THR A 13 -11.94 26.20 -20.29
C THR A 13 -11.53 25.67 -18.92
N GLN A 14 -10.24 25.40 -18.70
CA GLN A 14 -9.71 24.96 -17.41
C GLN A 14 -9.90 26.02 -16.32
N THR A 15 -9.66 27.29 -16.62
CA THR A 15 -9.86 28.36 -15.63
C THR A 15 -11.33 28.58 -15.29
N ILE A 16 -12.23 28.49 -16.28
CA ILE A 16 -13.68 28.64 -16.05
C ILE A 16 -14.21 27.47 -15.20
N THR A 17 -13.81 26.24 -15.53
CA THR A 17 -14.25 25.05 -14.77
C THR A 17 -13.75 25.09 -13.33
N LEU A 18 -12.48 25.44 -13.08
CA LEU A 18 -11.96 25.63 -11.72
C LEU A 18 -12.69 26.75 -10.97
N ALA A 19 -12.95 27.89 -11.62
CA ALA A 19 -13.70 28.98 -11.02
C ALA A 19 -15.13 28.57 -10.67
N ALA A 20 -15.80 27.83 -11.54
CA ALA A 20 -17.15 27.30 -11.29
C ALA A 20 -17.17 26.30 -10.12
N LEU A 21 -16.16 25.42 -10.03
CA LEU A 21 -16.03 24.48 -8.92
C LEU A 21 -15.78 25.21 -7.60
N ILE A 22 -14.84 26.15 -7.57
CA ILE A 22 -14.58 26.97 -6.37
C ILE A 22 -15.85 27.72 -5.95
N LEU A 23 -16.56 28.34 -6.90
CA LEU A 23 -17.83 29.01 -6.63
C LEU A 23 -18.87 28.05 -6.04
N SER A 24 -18.99 26.83 -6.58
CA SER A 24 -19.93 25.83 -6.07
C SER A 24 -19.61 25.41 -4.63
N PHE A 25 -18.34 25.24 -4.28
CA PHE A 25 -17.92 24.94 -2.90
C PHE A 25 -18.15 26.14 -1.97
N LEU A 26 -17.92 27.37 -2.43
CA LEU A 26 -18.20 28.58 -1.65
C LEU A 26 -19.70 28.73 -1.37
N LEU A 27 -20.55 28.47 -2.35
CA LEU A 27 -22.01 28.46 -2.17
C LEU A 27 -22.45 27.36 -1.19
N ALA A 28 -21.83 26.18 -1.27
CA ALA A 28 -22.08 25.10 -0.32
C ALA A 28 -21.62 25.45 1.13
N ILE A 29 -20.64 26.33 1.32
CA ILE A 29 -20.25 26.73 2.68
C ILE A 29 -21.31 27.61 3.35
N GLN A 30 -22.04 28.42 2.59
CA GLN A 30 -23.02 29.37 3.12
C GLN A 30 -24.18 28.70 3.88
N GLY A 31 -24.46 27.43 3.58
CA GLY A 31 -25.51 26.66 4.26
C GLY A 31 -25.08 25.97 5.56
N MET A 32 -23.86 26.21 6.06
CA MET A 32 -23.29 25.50 7.21
C MET A 32 -22.84 26.48 8.32
N GLU A 33 -22.93 26.02 9.57
CA GLU A 33 -22.32 26.71 10.71
C GLU A 33 -20.80 26.78 10.58
N THR A 34 -20.17 27.76 11.26
CA THR A 34 -18.74 28.04 11.12
C THR A 34 -17.85 26.84 11.45
N GLY A 35 -18.18 26.14 12.53
CA GLY A 35 -17.47 24.94 12.94
C GLY A 35 -17.63 23.76 11.98
N ASP A 36 -18.82 23.63 11.43
CA ASP A 36 -19.21 22.51 10.56
C ASP A 36 -18.49 22.54 9.22
N TRP A 37 -18.40 23.71 8.58
CA TRP A 37 -17.68 23.80 7.30
C TRP A 37 -16.17 23.61 7.48
N ILE A 38 -15.58 24.08 8.59
CA ILE A 38 -14.16 23.87 8.90
C ILE A 38 -13.87 22.37 9.05
N ILE A 39 -14.66 21.66 9.87
CA ILE A 39 -14.50 20.21 10.04
C ILE A 39 -14.70 19.49 8.69
N THR A 40 -15.68 19.91 7.89
CA THR A 40 -15.97 19.31 6.59
C THR A 40 -14.80 19.47 5.62
N ILE A 41 -14.17 20.65 5.56
CA ILE A 41 -12.98 20.87 4.74
C ILE A 41 -11.81 20.03 5.25
N LEU A 42 -11.51 20.04 6.55
CA LEU A 42 -10.40 19.27 7.11
C LEU A 42 -10.59 17.76 6.92
N ARG A 43 -11.81 17.26 7.09
CA ARG A 43 -12.14 15.87 6.82
C ARG A 43 -12.02 15.56 5.34
N GLY A 44 -12.42 16.49 4.47
CA GLY A 44 -12.27 16.38 3.02
C GLY A 44 -10.80 16.32 2.60
N LEU A 45 -9.93 17.10 3.24
CA LEU A 45 -8.48 17.07 3.06
C LEU A 45 -7.86 15.74 3.51
N SER A 46 -8.36 15.16 4.61
CA SER A 46 -7.94 13.83 5.08
C SER A 46 -8.32 12.72 4.09
N VAL A 47 -9.58 12.72 3.63
CA VAL A 47 -10.04 11.75 2.60
C VAL A 47 -9.29 11.96 1.29
N ALA A 48 -9.02 13.21 0.93
CA ALA A 48 -8.19 13.55 -0.22
C ALA A 48 -6.76 13.02 -0.09
N ALA A 49 -6.16 13.09 1.10
CA ALA A 49 -4.82 12.58 1.35
C ALA A 49 -4.76 11.05 1.17
N VAL A 50 -5.71 10.29 1.72
CA VAL A 50 -5.77 8.83 1.53
C VAL A 50 -6.02 8.46 0.06
N THR A 51 -6.98 9.13 -0.57
CA THR A 51 -7.27 8.94 -2.01
C THR A 51 -6.05 9.27 -2.86
N PHE A 52 -5.31 10.33 -2.51
CA PHE A 52 -4.10 10.75 -3.20
C PHE A 52 -2.97 9.72 -3.08
N LEU A 53 -2.80 9.06 -1.94
CA LEU A 53 -1.78 8.03 -1.78
C LEU A 53 -1.97 6.89 -2.79
N VAL A 54 -3.22 6.45 -2.99
CA VAL A 54 -3.56 5.43 -4.00
C VAL A 54 -3.51 5.99 -5.42
N ALA A 55 -4.10 7.16 -5.66
CA ALA A 55 -4.15 7.78 -6.99
C ALA A 55 -2.76 8.16 -7.51
N SER A 56 -1.85 8.58 -6.63
CA SER A 56 -0.47 8.89 -7.00
C SER A 56 0.34 7.66 -7.36
N GLY A 57 0.17 6.55 -6.63
CA GLY A 57 0.77 5.27 -6.98
C GLY A 57 0.29 4.77 -8.35
N PHE A 58 -1.01 4.87 -8.61
CA PHE A 58 -1.59 4.54 -9.90
C PHE A 58 -1.09 5.46 -11.02
N SER A 59 -1.10 6.79 -10.81
CA SER A 59 -0.63 7.78 -11.80
C SER A 59 0.84 7.58 -12.15
N LEU A 60 1.66 7.21 -11.18
CA LEU A 60 3.08 6.95 -11.37
C LEU A 60 3.31 5.68 -12.20
N ILE A 61 2.55 4.60 -11.95
CA ILE A 61 2.65 3.36 -12.74
C ILE A 61 2.12 3.59 -14.16
N PHE A 62 0.91 4.14 -14.28
CA PHE A 62 0.24 4.36 -15.55
C PHE A 62 0.99 5.39 -16.40
N GLY A 63 1.31 6.57 -15.85
CA GLY A 63 1.95 7.65 -16.59
C GLY A 63 3.37 7.38 -17.05
N LEU A 64 3.98 6.27 -16.65
CA LEU A 64 5.32 5.87 -17.08
C LEU A 64 5.34 4.61 -17.94
N MET A 65 4.43 3.67 -17.69
CA MET A 65 4.47 2.35 -18.33
C MET A 65 3.21 2.04 -19.14
N ASP A 66 2.20 2.91 -19.12
CA ASP A 66 0.86 2.67 -19.66
C ASP A 66 0.22 1.39 -19.09
N VAL A 67 0.58 1.08 -17.85
CA VAL A 67 0.13 -0.11 -17.13
C VAL A 67 -1.03 0.26 -16.21
N LEU A 68 -2.24 -0.18 -16.57
CA LEU A 68 -3.39 -0.08 -15.68
C LEU A 68 -3.37 -1.26 -14.70
N ASN A 69 -3.11 -0.99 -13.42
CA ASN A 69 -3.11 -2.01 -12.37
C ASN A 69 -4.42 -1.98 -11.59
N LEU A 70 -5.35 -2.87 -11.92
CA LEU A 70 -6.64 -2.97 -11.23
C LEU A 70 -6.57 -3.69 -9.87
N ALA A 71 -5.42 -4.30 -9.53
CA ALA A 71 -5.16 -4.84 -8.19
C ALA A 71 -4.73 -3.76 -7.18
N HIS A 72 -4.64 -2.48 -7.56
CA HIS A 72 -4.15 -1.42 -6.66
C HIS A 72 -4.99 -1.28 -5.38
N GLY A 73 -6.32 -1.42 -5.50
CA GLY A 73 -7.23 -1.41 -4.36
C GLY A 73 -7.00 -2.56 -3.40
N THR A 74 -6.73 -3.76 -3.92
CA THR A 74 -6.48 -4.93 -3.06
C THR A 74 -5.11 -4.85 -2.39
N LEU A 75 -4.13 -4.20 -3.01
CA LEU A 75 -2.83 -3.92 -2.39
C LEU A 75 -2.93 -2.86 -1.28
N PHE A 76 -3.79 -1.85 -1.43
CA PHE A 76 -4.17 -0.94 -0.34
C PHE A 76 -4.77 -1.73 0.84
N MET A 77 -5.72 -2.63 0.56
CA MET A 77 -6.34 -3.47 1.58
C MET A 77 -5.32 -4.39 2.26
N ILE A 78 -4.49 -5.11 1.51
CA ILE A 78 -3.42 -5.95 2.08
C ILE A 78 -2.50 -5.12 2.99
N GLY A 79 -2.16 -3.89 2.60
CA GLY A 79 -1.41 -2.97 3.47
C GLY A 79 -2.12 -2.68 4.79
N ALA A 80 -3.44 -2.46 4.77
CA ALA A 80 -4.24 -2.27 5.98
C ALA A 80 -4.22 -3.50 6.90
N TYR A 81 -4.40 -4.70 6.34
CA TYR A 81 -4.42 -5.97 7.09
C TYR A 81 -3.04 -6.36 7.65
N VAL A 82 -1.98 -6.20 6.86
CA VAL A 82 -0.59 -6.41 7.30
C VAL A 82 -0.22 -5.42 8.40
N GLY A 83 -0.58 -4.14 8.22
CA GLY A 83 -0.33 -3.11 9.22
C GLY A 83 -1.13 -3.32 10.51
N TRP A 84 -2.39 -3.72 10.40
CA TRP A 84 -3.21 -4.11 11.56
C TRP A 84 -2.57 -5.28 12.32
N THR A 85 -2.11 -6.30 11.60
CA THR A 85 -1.43 -7.46 12.18
C THR A 85 -0.16 -7.05 12.91
N ALA A 86 0.73 -6.28 12.28
CA ALA A 86 1.96 -5.80 12.91
C ALA A 86 1.72 -4.88 14.11
N TYR A 87 0.57 -4.19 14.15
CA TYR A 87 0.19 -3.30 15.24
C TYR A 87 -0.38 -4.04 16.46
N VAL A 88 -1.29 -4.99 16.22
CA VAL A 88 -2.02 -5.73 17.26
C VAL A 88 -1.25 -6.96 17.72
N ARG A 89 -0.67 -7.71 16.78
CA ARG A 89 0.07 -8.97 16.97
C ARG A 89 1.50 -8.85 16.41
N PRO A 90 2.40 -8.09 17.08
CA PRO A 90 3.79 -7.97 16.65
C PRO A 90 4.55 -9.30 16.71
N ASP A 91 4.06 -10.27 17.48
CA ASP A 91 4.54 -11.66 17.52
C ASP A 91 4.42 -12.34 16.15
N THR A 92 3.25 -12.25 15.50
CA THR A 92 3.03 -12.83 14.16
C THR A 92 4.02 -12.29 13.12
N LEU A 93 4.40 -11.01 13.23
CA LEU A 93 5.40 -10.38 12.36
C LEU A 93 6.78 -11.02 12.54
N LEU A 94 7.21 -11.18 13.79
CA LEU A 94 8.52 -11.75 14.14
C LEU A 94 8.59 -13.23 13.80
N ASP A 95 7.49 -13.96 14.03
CA ASP A 95 7.36 -15.36 13.62
C ASP A 95 7.55 -15.53 12.13
N LEU A 96 6.94 -14.67 11.31
CA LEU A 96 7.02 -14.75 9.86
C LEU A 96 8.37 -14.28 9.30
N ALA A 97 9.10 -13.43 10.03
CA ALA A 97 10.41 -12.95 9.63
C ALA A 97 11.45 -14.08 9.52
N THR A 98 11.37 -15.08 10.39
CA THR A 98 12.31 -16.22 10.38
C THR A 98 12.14 -17.11 9.14
N PRO A 99 10.95 -17.63 8.81
CA PRO A 99 10.72 -18.37 7.56
C PRO A 99 11.09 -17.56 6.32
N ALA A 100 10.76 -16.26 6.29
CA ALA A 100 11.14 -15.40 5.19
C ALA A 100 12.67 -15.31 5.05
N ALA A 101 13.40 -15.07 6.14
CA ALA A 101 14.86 -14.99 6.14
C ALA A 101 15.50 -16.31 5.67
N LEU A 102 15.01 -17.46 6.15
CA LEU A 102 15.50 -18.78 5.74
C LEU A 102 15.22 -19.07 4.26
N PHE A 103 14.03 -18.73 3.78
CA PHE A 103 13.68 -18.87 2.37
C PHE A 103 14.59 -18.01 1.48
N PHE A 104 14.76 -16.73 1.79
CA PHE A 104 15.62 -15.84 1.02
C PHE A 104 17.10 -16.21 1.12
N ALA A 105 17.56 -16.70 2.28
CA ALA A 105 18.91 -17.24 2.43
C ALA A 105 19.15 -18.44 1.50
N GLY A 106 18.20 -19.37 1.41
CA GLY A 106 18.25 -20.47 0.45
C GLY A 106 18.21 -19.99 -1.00
N LEU A 107 17.34 -19.02 -1.30
CA LEU A 107 17.22 -18.44 -2.64
C LEU A 107 18.54 -17.79 -3.11
N LEU A 108 19.24 -17.08 -2.22
CA LEU A 108 20.52 -16.43 -2.52
C LEU A 108 21.67 -17.40 -2.86
N LEU A 109 21.47 -18.71 -2.74
CA LEU A 109 22.42 -19.73 -3.22
C LEU A 109 22.42 -19.89 -4.76
N LEU A 110 21.58 -19.16 -5.49
CA LEU A 110 21.56 -19.08 -6.96
C LEU A 110 22.98 -19.10 -7.60
N PRO A 111 23.96 -18.26 -7.20
CA PRO A 111 25.28 -18.24 -7.83
C PRO A 111 26.13 -19.49 -7.57
N LEU A 112 25.88 -20.20 -6.45
CA LEU A 112 26.54 -21.48 -6.19
C LEU A 112 26.06 -22.55 -7.14
N TRP A 113 24.73 -22.60 -7.35
CA TRP A 113 24.12 -23.55 -8.26
C TRP A 113 24.59 -23.33 -9.69
N ASP A 114 24.69 -22.09 -10.16
CA ASP A 114 25.22 -21.76 -11.50
C ASP A 114 26.64 -22.34 -11.71
N ARG A 115 27.54 -22.15 -10.73
CA ARG A 115 28.91 -22.70 -10.78
C ARG A 115 28.96 -24.23 -10.71
N TRP A 116 28.11 -24.83 -9.90
CA TRP A 116 28.10 -26.28 -9.75
C TRP A 116 27.54 -26.95 -11.00
N LEU A 117 26.41 -26.45 -11.51
CA LEU A 117 25.78 -26.93 -12.74
C LEU A 117 26.67 -26.70 -13.97
N SER A 118 27.51 -25.65 -14.00
CA SER A 118 28.46 -25.47 -15.10
C SER A 118 29.51 -26.60 -15.21
N ARG A 119 29.70 -27.40 -14.16
CA ARG A 119 30.60 -28.57 -14.16
C ARG A 119 29.90 -29.88 -14.50
N VAL A 120 28.57 -29.90 -14.47
CA VAL A 120 27.76 -31.11 -14.63
C VAL A 120 27.08 -31.08 -15.99
N ARG A 121 27.33 -32.10 -16.83
CA ARG A 121 26.63 -32.25 -18.11
C ARG A 121 25.37 -33.06 -17.90
N LEU A 122 24.21 -32.41 -18.01
CA LEU A 122 22.91 -33.06 -17.90
C LEU A 122 22.47 -33.68 -19.23
N ALA A 123 21.86 -34.86 -19.18
CA ALA A 123 21.24 -35.47 -20.34
C ALA A 123 20.08 -34.59 -20.88
N PRO A 124 19.82 -34.55 -22.21
CA PRO A 124 18.81 -33.65 -22.80
C PRO A 124 17.39 -33.85 -22.28
N GLN A 125 17.03 -35.09 -21.91
CA GLN A 125 15.73 -35.41 -21.33
C GLN A 125 15.63 -34.91 -19.88
N ALA A 126 16.67 -35.13 -19.08
CA ALA A 126 16.75 -34.65 -17.70
C ALA A 126 16.72 -33.11 -17.66
N ALA A 127 17.38 -32.42 -18.59
CA ALA A 127 17.38 -30.97 -18.67
C ALA A 127 15.98 -30.35 -18.91
N ARG A 128 15.02 -31.13 -19.44
CA ARG A 128 13.62 -30.67 -19.60
C ARG A 128 12.78 -30.86 -18.34
N GLY A 129 12.94 -31.97 -17.63
CA GLY A 129 12.11 -32.32 -16.48
C GLY A 129 12.64 -31.84 -15.13
N LEU A 130 13.97 -31.84 -14.94
CA LEU A 130 14.64 -31.52 -13.68
C LEU A 130 14.32 -30.11 -13.13
N PRO A 131 14.24 -29.03 -13.95
CA PRO A 131 13.94 -27.70 -13.41
C PRO A 131 12.54 -27.64 -12.79
N TRP A 132 11.53 -28.20 -13.47
CA TRP A 132 10.15 -28.23 -12.97
C TRP A 132 10.01 -29.12 -11.74
N LEU A 133 10.73 -30.25 -11.71
CA LEU A 133 10.77 -31.12 -10.55
C LEU A 133 11.42 -30.41 -9.34
N ALA A 134 12.53 -29.69 -9.54
CA ALA A 134 13.18 -28.93 -8.49
C ALA A 134 12.29 -27.79 -7.95
N LEU A 135 11.59 -27.06 -8.84
CA LEU A 135 10.62 -26.06 -8.44
C LEU A 135 9.46 -26.67 -7.65
N ALA A 136 8.89 -27.79 -8.12
CA ALA A 136 7.80 -28.47 -7.44
C ALA A 136 8.22 -29.02 -6.06
N LEU A 137 9.40 -29.63 -5.96
CA LEU A 137 9.96 -30.07 -4.68
C LEU A 137 10.27 -28.90 -3.75
N GLY A 138 10.78 -27.79 -4.28
CA GLY A 138 11.05 -26.58 -3.50
C GLY A 138 9.77 -25.97 -2.93
N VAL A 139 8.72 -25.83 -3.75
CA VAL A 139 7.39 -25.38 -3.29
C VAL A 139 6.79 -26.36 -2.28
N GLY A 140 6.90 -27.67 -2.52
CA GLY A 140 6.45 -28.69 -1.58
C GLY A 140 7.18 -28.63 -0.23
N ALA A 141 8.50 -28.43 -0.24
CA ALA A 141 9.29 -28.25 0.98
C ALA A 141 8.92 -26.97 1.73
N LEU A 142 8.66 -25.86 1.02
CA LEU A 142 8.16 -24.64 1.64
C LEU A 142 6.78 -24.85 2.28
N ALA A 143 5.83 -25.44 1.55
CA ALA A 143 4.50 -25.72 2.08
C ALA A 143 4.56 -26.63 3.32
N PHE A 144 5.40 -27.67 3.27
CA PHE A 144 5.63 -28.57 4.40
C PHE A 144 6.26 -27.87 5.60
N GLY A 145 7.25 -27.01 5.36
CA GLY A 145 7.93 -26.21 6.38
C GLY A 145 6.99 -25.21 7.04
N PHE A 146 6.29 -24.39 6.25
CA PHE A 146 5.31 -23.41 6.74
C PHE A 146 4.17 -24.06 7.53
N ALA A 147 3.64 -25.20 7.07
CA ALA A 147 2.54 -25.89 7.76
C ALA A 147 2.93 -26.44 9.15
N ARG A 148 4.22 -26.59 9.44
CA ARG A 148 4.73 -27.12 10.72
C ARG A 148 5.47 -26.09 11.55
N TYR A 149 5.76 -24.92 10.99
CA TYR A 149 6.42 -23.85 11.70
C TYR A 149 5.42 -23.16 12.63
N PRO A 150 5.75 -22.95 13.92
CA PRO A 150 4.85 -22.28 14.85
C PRO A 150 4.71 -20.81 14.45
N ILE A 151 3.58 -20.46 13.84
CA ILE A 151 3.19 -19.08 13.59
C ILE A 151 2.06 -18.76 14.55
N THR A 152 2.29 -17.80 15.45
CA THR A 152 1.20 -17.26 16.25
C THR A 152 0.26 -16.49 15.36
N GLY A 153 -1.03 -16.75 15.50
CA GLY A 153 -2.07 -16.12 14.71
C GLY A 153 -3.38 -16.12 15.47
N TRP A 154 -4.40 -15.66 14.77
CA TRP A 154 -5.79 -15.73 15.21
C TRP A 154 -6.45 -16.98 14.64
N ASP A 155 -7.54 -17.39 15.28
CA ASP A 155 -8.41 -18.44 14.78
C ASP A 155 -9.75 -17.81 14.39
N VAL A 156 -10.07 -17.85 13.10
CA VAL A 156 -11.31 -17.25 12.58
C VAL A 156 -12.53 -18.07 12.99
N THR A 157 -12.35 -19.34 13.38
CA THR A 157 -13.44 -20.23 13.79
C THR A 157 -13.83 -20.09 15.25
N VAL A 158 -12.92 -19.59 16.10
CA VAL A 158 -13.16 -19.42 17.54
C VAL A 158 -13.21 -17.93 17.89
N TYR A 159 -14.36 -17.48 18.39
CA TYR A 159 -14.64 -16.04 18.58
C TYR A 159 -13.64 -15.34 19.52
N ASP A 160 -13.27 -15.97 20.63
CA ASP A 160 -12.33 -15.45 21.64
C ASP A 160 -10.90 -15.27 21.12
N LYS A 161 -10.52 -16.05 20.09
CA LYS A 161 -9.23 -15.99 19.39
C LYS A 161 -9.33 -15.32 18.02
N SER A 162 -10.46 -14.67 17.74
CA SER A 162 -10.69 -13.99 16.47
C SER A 162 -9.91 -12.66 16.40
N PRO A 163 -9.59 -12.18 15.19
CA PRO A 163 -8.93 -10.89 15.01
C PRO A 163 -9.68 -9.71 15.66
N VAL A 164 -11.01 -9.74 15.58
CA VAL A 164 -11.88 -8.69 16.11
C VAL A 164 -11.67 -8.51 17.61
N VAL A 165 -11.58 -9.62 18.35
CA VAL A 165 -11.41 -9.60 19.80
C VAL A 165 -10.06 -8.98 20.19
N PHE A 166 -8.97 -9.35 19.51
CA PHE A 166 -7.66 -8.74 19.77
C PHE A 166 -7.63 -7.23 19.51
N GLY A 167 -8.33 -6.77 18.46
CA GLY A 167 -8.47 -5.34 18.18
C GLY A 167 -9.18 -4.60 19.31
N VAL A 168 -10.26 -5.17 19.84
CA VAL A 168 -11.03 -4.59 20.96
C VAL A 168 -10.23 -4.62 22.27
N GLN A 169 -9.57 -5.73 22.59
CA GLN A 169 -8.73 -5.85 23.78
C GLN A 169 -7.61 -4.80 23.81
N LEU A 170 -6.97 -4.56 22.67
CA LEU A 170 -5.96 -3.52 22.55
C LEU A 170 -6.55 -2.12 22.77
N ASP A 171 -7.75 -1.84 22.28
CA ASP A 171 -8.44 -0.55 22.51
C ASP A 171 -8.72 -0.31 24.00
N LEU A 172 -9.08 -1.39 24.72
CA LEU A 172 -9.32 -1.37 26.16
C LEU A 172 -8.03 -1.35 27.01
N GLY A 173 -6.85 -1.43 26.39
CA GLY A 173 -5.57 -1.54 27.09
C GLY A 173 -5.37 -2.88 27.81
N GLN A 174 -6.13 -3.90 27.45
CA GLN A 174 -6.14 -5.24 28.05
C GLN A 174 -5.64 -6.30 27.05
N LEU A 175 -4.71 -5.93 26.16
CA LEU A 175 -4.14 -6.89 25.20
C LEU A 175 -3.34 -7.96 25.97
N ASP A 176 -3.94 -9.14 26.09
CA ASP A 176 -3.27 -10.32 26.65
C ASP A 176 -2.92 -11.27 25.49
N LEU A 177 -1.62 -11.41 25.23
CA LEU A 177 -1.14 -12.28 24.16
C LEU A 177 -1.08 -13.72 24.70
N PRO A 178 -1.69 -14.69 24.00
CA PRO A 178 -1.62 -16.08 24.43
C PRO A 178 -0.16 -16.56 24.44
N ALA A 179 0.15 -17.47 25.38
CA ALA A 179 1.47 -18.08 25.44
C ALA A 179 1.84 -18.75 24.10
N PRO A 180 3.12 -18.70 23.69
CA PRO A 180 3.56 -19.28 22.42
C PRO A 180 3.29 -20.79 22.40
N ALA A 181 2.94 -21.30 21.21
CA ALA A 181 2.69 -22.73 21.03
C ALA A 181 3.98 -23.52 21.25
N ILE A 182 3.98 -24.43 22.23
CA ILE A 182 5.13 -25.30 22.51
C ILE A 182 5.18 -26.39 21.44
N VAL A 183 6.15 -26.31 20.54
CA VAL A 183 6.41 -27.33 19.51
C VAL A 183 7.67 -28.11 19.85
N GLY A 184 7.67 -29.43 19.58
CA GLY A 184 8.84 -30.27 19.80
C GLY A 184 10.06 -29.81 18.97
N ALA A 185 11.25 -29.84 19.58
CA ALA A 185 12.49 -29.36 18.96
C ALA A 185 12.81 -30.05 17.62
N GLU A 186 12.48 -31.34 17.48
CA GLU A 186 12.66 -32.08 16.23
C GLU A 186 11.78 -31.54 15.09
N GLN A 187 10.51 -31.26 15.38
CA GLN A 187 9.57 -30.73 14.39
C GLN A 187 9.97 -29.32 13.93
N LEU A 188 10.48 -28.50 14.85
CA LEU A 188 10.99 -27.16 14.54
C LEU A 188 12.26 -27.21 13.69
N GLY A 189 13.23 -28.07 14.03
CA GLY A 189 14.46 -28.22 13.25
C GLY A 189 14.16 -28.65 11.82
N VAL A 190 13.24 -29.61 11.64
CA VAL A 190 12.80 -30.07 10.31
C VAL A 190 12.12 -28.95 9.53
N SER A 191 11.23 -28.15 10.15
CA SER A 191 10.54 -27.07 9.43
C SER A 191 11.51 -25.99 8.93
N MET A 192 12.47 -25.57 9.76
CA MET A 192 13.50 -24.60 9.38
C MET A 192 14.40 -25.12 8.25
N LEU A 193 14.81 -26.39 8.33
CA LEU A 193 15.58 -27.04 7.26
C LEU A 193 14.79 -27.10 5.95
N CYS A 194 13.51 -27.46 6.01
CA CYS A 194 12.62 -27.47 4.84
C CYS A 194 12.46 -26.08 4.23
N LEU A 195 12.39 -25.02 5.04
CA LEU A 195 12.27 -23.64 4.56
C LEU A 195 13.54 -23.18 3.82
N PHE A 196 14.71 -23.45 4.40
CA PHE A 196 16.00 -23.13 3.77
C PHE A 196 16.24 -23.98 2.51
N ALA A 197 16.02 -25.29 2.60
CA ALA A 197 16.16 -26.21 1.47
C ALA A 197 15.17 -25.90 0.35
N GLY A 198 13.93 -25.52 0.68
CA GLY A 198 12.91 -25.10 -0.28
C GLY A 198 13.35 -23.89 -1.10
N GLY A 199 13.90 -22.86 -0.46
CA GLY A 199 14.52 -21.71 -1.14
C GLY A 199 15.70 -22.13 -2.03
N GLY A 200 16.57 -23.01 -1.55
CA GLY A 200 17.70 -23.56 -2.31
C GLY A 200 17.29 -24.39 -3.53
N LEU A 201 16.20 -25.17 -3.43
CA LEU A 201 15.65 -25.96 -4.54
C LEU A 201 14.98 -25.08 -5.59
N ILE A 202 14.29 -24.02 -5.17
CA ILE A 202 13.74 -23.02 -6.09
C ILE A 202 14.86 -22.31 -6.84
N ALA A 203 15.92 -21.89 -6.14
CA ALA A 203 17.11 -21.33 -6.75
C ALA A 203 17.72 -22.28 -7.79
N LEU A 204 17.86 -23.57 -7.46
CA LEU A 204 18.34 -24.59 -8.39
C LEU A 204 17.43 -24.71 -9.62
N GLY A 205 16.10 -24.77 -9.43
CA GLY A 205 15.13 -24.83 -10.53
C GLY A 205 15.23 -23.63 -11.48
N LEU A 206 15.36 -22.41 -10.93
CA LEU A 206 15.53 -21.18 -11.70
C LEU A 206 16.85 -21.18 -12.48
N THR A 207 17.97 -21.57 -11.87
CA THR A 207 19.26 -21.66 -12.58
C THR A 207 19.24 -22.67 -13.72
N LEU A 208 18.57 -23.81 -13.54
CA LEU A 208 18.42 -24.82 -14.59
C LEU A 208 17.62 -24.28 -15.79
N LEU A 209 16.53 -23.54 -15.54
CA LEU A 209 15.74 -22.89 -16.59
C LEU A 209 16.56 -21.85 -17.36
N GLU A 210 17.38 -21.06 -16.66
CA GLU A 210 18.21 -20.02 -17.28
C GLU A 210 19.38 -20.61 -18.09
N SER A 211 20.00 -21.71 -17.62
CA SER A 211 21.10 -22.39 -18.32
C SER A 211 20.71 -22.87 -19.73
N ARG A 212 19.43 -23.19 -19.95
CA ARG A 212 18.89 -23.59 -21.25
C ARG A 212 18.96 -22.46 -22.29
N ASN A 213 18.96 -21.21 -21.85
CA ASN A 213 18.97 -20.02 -22.71
C ASN A 213 20.37 -19.40 -22.87
N ARG A 214 21.40 -19.86 -22.12
CA ARG A 214 22.77 -19.32 -22.24
C ARG A 214 23.55 -20.02 -23.36
N ILE A 215 23.73 -19.32 -24.49
CA ILE A 215 24.88 -19.51 -25.38
C ILE A 215 26.04 -18.70 -24.77
N ALA A 216 26.99 -19.38 -24.14
CA ALA A 216 28.32 -18.86 -23.74
C ALA A 216 28.40 -17.56 -22.91
N ALA A 217 28.47 -17.70 -21.57
CA ALA A 217 29.36 -16.92 -20.67
C ALA A 217 29.14 -17.37 -19.21
N ALA A 218 29.83 -18.43 -18.77
CA ALA A 218 29.85 -18.79 -17.36
C ALA A 218 30.71 -17.77 -16.60
N THR A 219 30.12 -17.05 -15.65
CA THR A 219 30.89 -16.18 -14.75
C THR A 219 31.71 -17.06 -13.81
N THR A 220 33.04 -16.94 -13.86
CA THR A 220 33.96 -17.88 -13.20
C THR A 220 34.10 -17.69 -11.68
N ARG A 221 33.58 -16.58 -11.13
CA ARG A 221 33.75 -16.21 -9.72
C ARG A 221 32.42 -16.29 -8.98
N VAL A 222 32.40 -17.07 -7.90
CA VAL A 222 31.31 -17.01 -6.92
C VAL A 222 31.39 -15.64 -6.24
N PRO A 223 30.32 -14.84 -6.27
CA PRO A 223 30.30 -13.60 -5.51
C PRO A 223 30.29 -13.96 -4.01
N TRP A 224 31.46 -13.89 -3.37
CA TRP A 224 31.60 -14.14 -1.92
C TRP A 224 30.62 -13.28 -1.09
N ARG A 225 30.29 -12.08 -1.60
CA ARG A 225 29.27 -11.19 -1.01
C ARG A 225 27.88 -11.83 -0.95
N ALA A 226 27.45 -12.54 -2.00
CA ALA A 226 26.15 -13.22 -2.00
C ALA A 226 26.11 -14.36 -0.98
N LEU A 227 27.22 -15.09 -0.85
CA LEU A 227 27.36 -16.14 0.16
C LEU A 227 27.32 -15.59 1.59
N LEU A 228 28.03 -14.50 1.83
CA LEU A 228 27.98 -13.84 3.12
C LEU A 228 26.58 -13.31 3.44
N LEU A 229 25.88 -12.76 2.45
CA LEU A 229 24.50 -12.30 2.63
C LEU A 229 23.55 -13.47 2.91
N ALA A 230 23.69 -14.59 2.20
CA ALA A 230 22.91 -15.79 2.45
C ALA A 230 23.17 -16.35 3.86
N LEU A 231 24.44 -16.47 4.25
CA LEU A 231 24.83 -16.91 5.60
C LEU A 231 24.34 -15.94 6.68
N GLY A 232 24.49 -14.63 6.44
CA GLY A 232 24.04 -13.58 7.34
C GLY A 232 22.52 -13.58 7.53
N LEU A 233 21.74 -13.79 6.47
CA LEU A 233 20.29 -13.94 6.56
C LEU A 233 19.87 -15.22 7.27
N ALA A 234 20.54 -16.35 7.02
CA ALA A 234 20.26 -17.60 7.70
C ALA A 234 20.53 -17.49 9.21
N LEU A 235 21.71 -16.98 9.59
CA LEU A 235 22.08 -16.74 10.99
C LEU A 235 21.17 -15.69 11.64
N GLY A 236 20.84 -14.62 10.91
CA GLY A 236 19.90 -13.59 11.34
C GLY A 236 18.49 -14.14 11.59
N GLY A 237 17.99 -15.03 10.73
CA GLY A 237 16.71 -15.71 10.92
C GLY A 237 16.72 -16.61 12.16
N LEU A 238 17.78 -17.40 12.35
CA LEU A 238 17.93 -18.25 13.54
C LEU A 238 18.05 -17.42 14.83
N ALA A 239 18.76 -16.29 14.78
CA ALA A 239 18.84 -15.32 15.87
C ALA A 239 17.48 -14.70 16.20
N LEU A 240 16.72 -14.27 15.18
CA LEU A 240 15.37 -13.72 15.36
C LEU A 240 14.45 -14.73 16.03
N PHE A 241 14.53 -16.01 15.63
CA PHE A 241 13.80 -17.07 16.30
C PHE A 241 14.21 -17.23 17.77
N ALA A 242 15.52 -17.30 18.05
CA ALA A 242 16.04 -17.49 19.40
C ALA A 242 15.67 -16.35 20.36
N TRP A 243 15.54 -15.12 19.84
CA TRP A 243 15.16 -13.94 20.61
C TRP A 243 13.71 -13.49 20.38
N ASN A 244 12.87 -14.33 19.75
CA ASN A 244 11.52 -13.93 19.35
C ASN A 244 10.68 -13.43 20.54
N ASP A 245 10.60 -14.23 21.62
CA ASP A 245 9.82 -13.88 22.81
C ASP A 245 10.31 -12.58 23.46
N ALA A 246 11.63 -12.40 23.55
CA ALA A 246 12.23 -11.20 24.11
C ALA A 246 11.96 -9.95 23.25
N LEU A 247 12.00 -10.09 21.92
CA LEU A 247 11.68 -9.03 20.97
C LEU A 247 10.20 -8.68 21.00
N THR A 248 9.32 -9.68 21.06
CA THR A 248 7.87 -9.49 21.21
C THR A 248 7.56 -8.72 22.50
N ALA A 249 8.11 -9.15 23.64
CA ALA A 249 7.94 -8.46 24.91
C ALA A 249 8.44 -7.01 24.86
N PHE A 250 9.59 -6.77 24.22
CA PHE A 250 10.13 -5.43 24.00
C PHE A 250 9.19 -4.56 23.15
N LEU A 251 8.64 -5.08 22.05
CA LEU A 251 7.72 -4.35 21.17
C LEU A 251 6.39 -4.01 21.87
N VAL A 252 5.86 -4.93 22.67
CA VAL A 252 4.65 -4.68 23.47
C VAL A 252 4.92 -3.59 24.51
N ALA A 253 6.05 -3.67 25.22
CA ALA A 253 6.48 -2.70 26.23
C ALA A 253 6.80 -1.31 25.65
N ALA A 254 7.24 -1.21 24.40
CA ALA A 254 7.52 0.06 23.71
C ALA A 254 6.27 0.94 23.47
N GLY A 255 5.07 0.42 23.76
CA GLY A 255 3.81 1.16 23.63
C GLY A 255 3.20 1.13 22.22
N THR A 256 1.96 1.60 22.10
CA THR A 256 1.20 1.51 20.83
C THR A 256 1.71 2.48 19.76
N THR A 257 2.23 3.65 20.15
CA THR A 257 2.78 4.61 19.18
C THR A 257 3.93 4.02 18.37
N TRP A 258 4.87 3.33 19.01
CA TRP A 258 6.01 2.74 18.31
C TRP A 258 5.59 1.55 17.45
N ARG A 259 4.70 0.70 17.97
CA ARG A 259 4.08 -0.40 17.21
C ARG A 259 3.36 0.11 15.96
N PHE A 260 2.66 1.24 16.05
CA PHE A 260 2.01 1.86 14.90
C PHE A 260 3.01 2.33 13.84
N LEU A 261 4.11 2.99 14.23
CA LEU A 261 5.14 3.41 13.28
C LEU A 261 5.82 2.22 12.59
N ILE A 262 6.11 1.15 13.34
CA ILE A 262 6.64 -0.10 12.79
C ILE A 262 5.62 -0.71 11.82
N ALA A 263 4.35 -0.78 12.19
CA ALA A 263 3.28 -1.28 11.33
C ALA A 263 3.17 -0.49 10.01
N VAL A 264 3.29 0.84 10.05
CA VAL A 264 3.29 1.69 8.85
C VAL A 264 4.47 1.34 7.94
N ILE A 265 5.68 1.22 8.50
CA ILE A 265 6.88 0.89 7.74
C ILE A 265 6.78 -0.51 7.14
N VAL A 266 6.40 -1.50 7.95
CA VAL A 266 6.25 -2.90 7.53
C VAL A 266 5.20 -3.02 6.44
N ALA A 267 4.01 -2.47 6.61
CA ALA A 267 2.95 -2.51 5.60
C ALA A 267 3.40 -1.89 4.27
N THR A 268 4.09 -0.76 4.34
CA THR A 268 4.63 -0.07 3.16
C THR A 268 5.70 -0.90 2.45
N LEU A 269 6.62 -1.51 3.20
CA LEU A 269 7.69 -2.36 2.64
C LEU A 269 7.14 -3.67 2.07
N VAL A 270 6.18 -4.31 2.74
CA VAL A 270 5.49 -5.50 2.23
C VAL A 270 4.73 -5.16 0.96
N GLY A 271 3.99 -4.04 0.93
CA GLY A 271 3.34 -3.54 -0.29
C GLY A 271 4.34 -3.30 -1.42
N ALA A 272 5.45 -2.61 -1.14
CA ALA A 272 6.48 -2.36 -2.14
C ALA A 272 7.13 -3.66 -2.65
N GLY A 273 7.39 -4.62 -1.76
CA GLY A 273 7.90 -5.94 -2.11
C GLY A 273 6.93 -6.74 -2.99
N LEU A 274 5.64 -6.75 -2.62
CA LEU A 274 4.58 -7.36 -3.43
C LEU A 274 4.49 -6.69 -4.81
N GLY A 275 4.57 -5.36 -4.87
CA GLY A 275 4.61 -4.62 -6.12
C GLY A 275 5.81 -5.00 -7.00
N ALA A 276 7.02 -5.04 -6.43
CA ALA A 276 8.22 -5.47 -7.14
C ALA A 276 8.09 -6.90 -7.67
N LEU A 277 7.54 -7.81 -6.85
CA LEU A 277 7.33 -9.21 -7.21
C LEU A 277 6.30 -9.35 -8.33
N MET A 278 5.16 -8.67 -8.21
CA MET A 278 4.10 -8.65 -9.23
C MET A 278 4.62 -8.10 -10.57
N GLU A 279 5.34 -6.99 -10.54
CA GLU A 279 5.89 -6.39 -11.75
C GLU A 279 6.87 -7.34 -12.43
N SER A 280 7.88 -7.81 -11.68
CA SER A 280 8.98 -8.58 -12.25
C SER A 280 8.58 -9.95 -12.76
N THR A 281 7.58 -10.59 -12.14
CA THR A 281 7.17 -11.97 -12.46
C THR A 281 5.93 -12.05 -13.34
N LEU A 282 4.88 -11.29 -13.05
CA LEU A 282 3.58 -11.45 -13.70
C LEU A 282 3.33 -10.40 -14.80
N ILE A 283 3.65 -9.13 -14.52
CA ILE A 283 3.25 -8.02 -15.40
C ILE A 283 4.28 -7.75 -16.49
N ARG A 284 5.58 -7.76 -16.16
CA ARG A 284 6.67 -7.49 -17.12
C ARG A 284 6.60 -8.35 -18.39
N PRO A 285 6.32 -9.66 -18.34
CA PRO A 285 6.19 -10.46 -19.55
C PRO A 285 5.03 -10.02 -20.47
N LEU A 286 4.07 -9.27 -19.93
CA LEU A 286 2.83 -8.88 -20.60
C LEU A 286 2.81 -7.39 -21.00
N TYR A 287 3.91 -6.64 -20.87
CA TYR A 287 3.95 -5.22 -21.27
C TYR A 287 3.61 -4.97 -22.73
N THR A 288 3.85 -5.94 -23.61
CA THR A 288 3.47 -5.85 -25.04
C THR A 288 2.02 -6.28 -25.31
N ARG A 289 1.29 -6.68 -24.26
CA ARG A 289 -0.04 -7.33 -24.34
C ARG A 289 -1.04 -6.67 -23.37
N PRO A 290 -1.52 -5.45 -23.67
CA PRO A 290 -2.32 -4.65 -22.72
C PRO A 290 -3.58 -5.35 -22.19
N ILE A 291 -4.31 -6.06 -23.05
CA ILE A 291 -5.56 -6.75 -22.66
C ILE A 291 -5.27 -7.85 -21.62
N TYR A 292 -4.23 -8.66 -21.84
CA TYR A 292 -3.85 -9.72 -20.92
C TYR A 292 -3.39 -9.17 -19.57
N GLN A 293 -2.77 -8.00 -19.56
CA GLN A 293 -2.35 -7.31 -18.35
C GLN A 293 -3.55 -6.83 -17.51
N LEU A 294 -4.60 -6.31 -18.16
CA LEU A 294 -5.85 -5.94 -17.49
C LEU A 294 -6.51 -7.17 -16.87
N MET A 295 -6.64 -8.26 -17.62
CA MET A 295 -7.21 -9.51 -17.12
C MET A 295 -6.41 -10.08 -15.96
N LEU A 296 -5.08 -10.04 -16.03
CA LEU A 296 -4.20 -10.49 -14.95
C LEU A 296 -4.40 -9.66 -13.68
N THR A 297 -4.43 -8.34 -13.78
CA THR A 297 -4.55 -7.47 -12.60
C THR A 297 -5.94 -7.51 -11.98
N LEU A 298 -7.00 -7.68 -12.78
CA LEU A 298 -8.34 -7.98 -12.27
C LEU A 298 -8.38 -9.30 -11.51
N GLY A 299 -7.83 -10.37 -12.10
CA GLY A 299 -7.77 -11.68 -11.46
C GLY A 299 -6.97 -11.66 -10.16
N LEU A 300 -5.83 -10.96 -10.15
CA LEU A 300 -5.02 -10.78 -8.95
C LEU A 300 -5.73 -9.96 -7.87
N GLY A 301 -6.56 -9.00 -8.26
CA GLY A 301 -7.47 -8.31 -7.34
C GLY A 301 -8.37 -9.30 -6.60
N VAL A 302 -9.14 -10.09 -7.34
CA VAL A 302 -10.06 -11.08 -6.76
C VAL A 302 -9.32 -12.09 -5.88
N ILE A 303 -8.21 -12.66 -6.37
CA ILE A 303 -7.39 -13.60 -5.60
C ILE A 303 -6.87 -12.95 -4.33
N GLY A 304 -6.36 -11.71 -4.40
CA GLY A 304 -5.85 -10.98 -3.24
C GLY A 304 -6.92 -10.76 -2.17
N ARG A 305 -8.16 -10.46 -2.59
CA ARG A 305 -9.30 -10.34 -1.67
C ARG A 305 -9.64 -11.66 -1.00
N GLU A 306 -9.73 -12.76 -1.74
CA GLU A 306 -10.02 -14.06 -1.16
C GLU A 306 -8.89 -14.58 -0.26
N VAL A 307 -7.63 -14.24 -0.55
CA VAL A 307 -6.50 -14.50 0.36
C VAL A 307 -6.67 -13.75 1.69
N VAL A 308 -7.09 -12.48 1.64
CA VAL A 308 -7.36 -11.71 2.86
C VAL A 308 -8.51 -12.33 3.66
N ILE A 309 -9.59 -12.73 3.00
CA ILE A 309 -10.73 -13.40 3.65
C ILE A 309 -10.32 -14.75 4.25
N ALA A 310 -9.48 -15.52 3.55
CA ALA A 310 -9.00 -16.81 4.04
C ALA A 310 -8.09 -16.65 5.27
N LEU A 311 -7.26 -15.61 5.29
CA LEU A 311 -6.32 -15.37 6.38
C LEU A 311 -7.01 -14.69 7.58
N TRP A 312 -7.72 -13.58 7.40
CA TRP A 312 -8.29 -12.76 8.49
C TRP A 312 -9.79 -12.92 8.72
N GLY A 313 -10.51 -13.61 7.83
CA GLY A 313 -11.96 -13.68 7.87
C GLY A 313 -12.66 -12.50 7.20
N ARG A 314 -14.00 -12.53 7.20
CA ARG A 314 -14.87 -11.54 6.53
C ARG A 314 -15.29 -10.37 7.43
N THR A 315 -14.94 -10.41 8.71
CA THR A 315 -15.42 -9.44 9.69
C THR A 315 -14.60 -8.15 9.62
N GLN A 316 -15.28 -7.01 9.71
CA GLN A 316 -14.62 -5.72 9.88
C GLN A 316 -13.95 -5.67 11.26
N MET A 317 -12.65 -5.39 11.27
CA MET A 317 -11.84 -5.26 12.48
C MET A 317 -11.64 -3.80 12.83
N GLN A 318 -11.56 -3.49 14.12
CA GLN A 318 -11.17 -2.15 14.57
C GLN A 318 -9.65 -2.10 14.71
N MET A 319 -9.05 -1.00 14.24
CA MET A 319 -7.66 -0.68 14.50
C MET A 319 -7.61 0.46 15.53
N PRO A 320 -7.25 0.19 16.80
CA PRO A 320 -7.16 1.23 17.81
C PRO A 320 -6.22 2.35 17.39
N LYS A 321 -6.56 3.59 17.73
CA LYS A 321 -5.65 4.72 17.51
C LYS A 321 -4.42 4.60 18.40
N PRO A 322 -3.22 4.95 17.92
CA PRO A 322 -2.02 4.89 18.75
C PRO A 322 -2.11 5.89 19.91
N ALA A 323 -1.34 5.65 20.98
CA ALA A 323 -1.36 6.45 22.21
C ALA A 323 -1.21 7.96 21.96
N LEU A 324 -0.43 8.32 20.94
CA LEU A 324 -0.24 9.70 20.49
C LEU A 324 -1.54 10.46 20.18
N PHE A 325 -2.64 9.75 19.86
CA PHE A 325 -3.91 10.33 19.44
C PHE A 325 -5.14 9.74 20.14
N ASN A 326 -4.96 9.02 21.26
CA ASN A 326 -6.07 8.32 21.93
C ASN A 326 -6.42 8.87 23.33
N THR A 327 -5.65 9.83 23.87
CA THR A 327 -5.87 10.31 25.24
C THR A 327 -7.13 11.17 25.37
N ILE A 328 -7.90 10.89 26.42
CA ILE A 328 -9.13 11.59 26.83
C ILE A 328 -8.97 11.85 28.34
N GLY A 329 -8.76 13.11 28.76
CA GLY A 329 -8.43 13.41 30.17
C GLY A 329 -7.94 14.85 30.42
N GLN A 330 -7.27 15.09 31.55
CA GLN A 330 -6.84 16.42 31.99
C GLN A 330 -5.98 17.12 30.91
N GLY A 331 -6.45 18.25 30.40
CA GLY A 331 -5.80 18.99 29.31
C GLY A 331 -6.39 18.74 27.90
N CYS A 332 -7.34 17.80 27.75
CA CYS A 332 -8.05 17.55 26.49
C CYS A 332 -9.55 17.95 26.61
N PRO A 333 -10.16 18.58 25.59
CA PRO A 333 -9.60 18.88 24.27
C PRO A 333 -8.54 19.99 24.34
N ALA A 334 -7.48 19.82 23.55
CA ALA A 334 -6.41 20.81 23.49
C ALA A 334 -6.91 22.08 22.78
N GLN A 335 -6.49 23.26 23.27
CA GLN A 335 -6.80 24.54 22.64
C GLN A 335 -5.83 24.89 21.51
N THR A 336 -4.59 24.38 21.59
CA THR A 336 -3.57 24.58 20.57
C THR A 336 -3.03 23.24 20.05
N ILE A 337 -2.43 23.26 18.85
CA ILE A 337 -1.78 22.09 18.25
C ILE A 337 -0.61 21.60 19.12
N PHE A 338 0.10 22.53 19.78
CA PHE A 338 1.23 22.19 20.64
C PHE A 338 0.76 21.46 21.90
N ASP A 339 -0.32 21.94 22.53
CA ASP A 339 -0.93 21.26 23.69
C ASP A 339 -1.49 19.88 23.31
N ALA A 340 -1.99 19.74 22.08
CA ALA A 340 -2.48 18.47 21.57
C ALA A 340 -1.37 17.43 21.45
N LEU A 341 -0.18 17.85 21.00
CA LEU A 341 0.98 16.96 20.89
C LEU A 341 1.59 16.66 22.27
N ALA A 342 1.66 17.67 23.15
CA ALA A 342 2.19 17.52 24.50
C ALA A 342 1.35 16.57 25.36
N ASN A 343 0.02 16.69 25.29
CA ASN A 343 -0.93 15.89 26.08
C ASN A 343 -1.49 14.69 25.30
N GLN A 344 -1.00 14.43 24.07
CA GLN A 344 -1.41 13.30 23.22
C GLN A 344 -2.94 13.23 23.00
N CYS A 345 -3.57 14.40 22.87
CA CYS A 345 -5.02 14.52 22.86
C CYS A 345 -5.65 13.93 21.58
N SER A 346 -6.74 13.20 21.79
CA SER A 346 -7.59 12.69 20.70
C SER A 346 -8.31 13.78 19.91
N THR A 347 -8.60 14.92 20.54
CA THR A 347 -9.33 16.04 19.94
C THR A 347 -8.74 17.40 20.29
N ILE A 348 -8.88 18.33 19.36
CA ILE A 348 -8.55 19.76 19.50
C ILE A 348 -9.84 20.56 19.41
N SER A 349 -10.05 21.50 20.32
CA SER A 349 -11.16 22.44 20.24
C SER A 349 -10.72 23.70 19.49
N PHE A 350 -11.34 23.95 18.34
CA PHE A 350 -11.11 25.14 17.54
C PHE A 350 -12.45 25.79 17.19
N MET A 351 -12.62 27.08 17.51
CA MET A 351 -13.85 27.85 17.25
C MET A 351 -15.13 27.15 17.73
N GLY A 352 -15.11 26.55 18.92
CA GLY A 352 -16.25 25.83 19.51
C GLY A 352 -16.50 24.42 18.93
N SER A 353 -15.69 23.98 17.96
CA SER A 353 -15.80 22.68 17.30
C SER A 353 -14.67 21.73 17.67
N ARG A 354 -14.96 20.42 17.73
CA ARG A 354 -13.99 19.37 18.05
C ARG A 354 -13.47 18.71 16.78
N ILE A 355 -12.18 18.87 16.53
CA ILE A 355 -11.44 18.26 15.41
C ILE A 355 -10.69 17.04 15.96
N ARG A 356 -10.71 15.89 15.27
CA ARG A 356 -9.95 14.70 15.69
C ARG A 356 -8.53 14.80 15.16
N THR A 357 -7.56 14.73 16.05
CA THR A 357 -6.14 14.96 15.72
C THR A 357 -5.63 13.97 14.67
N TYR A 358 -5.99 12.69 14.80
CA TYR A 358 -5.56 11.66 13.85
C TYR A 358 -6.15 11.87 12.44
N ASN A 359 -7.48 11.93 12.36
CA ASN A 359 -8.17 11.94 11.08
C ASN A 359 -7.93 13.26 10.35
N GLU A 360 -8.23 14.39 10.96
CA GLU A 360 -8.26 15.67 10.25
C GLU A 360 -6.88 16.34 10.11
N ILE A 361 -5.91 16.04 10.99
CA ILE A 361 -4.59 16.69 10.98
C ILE A 361 -3.49 15.73 10.55
N PHE A 362 -3.29 14.62 11.27
CA PHE A 362 -2.15 13.72 11.02
C PHE A 362 -2.17 13.11 9.61
N ILE A 363 -3.30 12.53 9.18
CA ILE A 363 -3.42 11.94 7.83
C ILE A 363 -3.18 12.99 6.74
N PHE A 364 -3.72 14.20 6.90
CA PHE A 364 -3.50 15.29 5.96
C PHE A 364 -2.03 15.68 5.86
N ILE A 365 -1.35 15.87 7.01
CA ILE A 365 0.08 16.20 7.04
C ILE A 365 0.91 15.10 6.36
N VAL A 366 0.64 13.83 6.64
CA VAL A 366 1.35 12.71 5.99
C VAL A 366 1.11 12.72 4.48
N GLY A 367 -0.12 12.97 4.03
CA GLY A 367 -0.43 13.12 2.59
C GLY A 367 0.36 14.24 1.92
N VAL A 368 0.47 15.41 2.58
CA VAL A 368 1.28 16.54 2.08
C VAL A 368 2.76 16.20 2.06
N ILE A 369 3.28 15.54 3.09
CA ILE A 369 4.68 15.10 3.14
C ILE A 369 4.96 14.15 1.97
N VAL A 370 4.10 13.16 1.75
CA VAL A 370 4.26 12.21 0.64
C VAL A 370 4.15 12.91 -0.71
N LEU A 371 3.22 13.85 -0.88
CA LEU A 371 3.12 14.68 -2.08
C LEU A 371 4.45 15.38 -2.38
N ILE A 372 5.04 16.04 -1.38
CA ILE A 372 6.32 16.73 -1.50
C ILE A 372 7.47 15.76 -1.79
N VAL A 373 7.53 14.63 -1.08
CA VAL A 373 8.58 13.62 -1.24
C VAL A 373 8.55 13.01 -2.64
N VAL A 374 7.38 12.59 -3.12
CA VAL A 374 7.25 12.02 -4.47
C VAL A 374 7.49 13.09 -5.53
N TRP A 375 7.02 14.32 -5.33
CA TRP A 375 7.32 15.45 -6.22
C TRP A 375 8.83 15.70 -6.33
N LEU A 376 9.55 15.76 -5.20
CA LEU A 376 11.00 15.91 -5.17
C LEU A 376 11.69 14.72 -5.85
N LEU A 377 11.26 13.49 -5.54
CA LEU A 377 11.80 12.27 -6.15
C LEU A 377 11.68 12.34 -7.68
N LEU A 378 10.50 12.68 -8.20
CA LEU A 378 10.27 12.73 -9.63
C LEU A 378 10.96 13.93 -10.29
N GLN A 379 10.90 15.13 -9.73
CA GLN A 379 11.37 16.34 -10.42
C GLN A 379 12.83 16.69 -10.17
N ARG A 380 13.35 16.42 -8.96
CA ARG A 380 14.66 16.91 -8.52
C ARG A 380 15.74 15.84 -8.44
N THR A 381 15.40 14.55 -8.47
CA THR A 381 16.42 13.48 -8.35
C THR A 381 16.87 12.89 -9.68
N ARG A 382 18.04 12.24 -9.67
CA ARG A 382 18.57 11.47 -10.82
C ARG A 382 17.63 10.35 -11.24
N ILE A 383 17.00 9.66 -10.28
CA ILE A 383 16.03 8.60 -10.55
C ILE A 383 14.88 9.17 -11.37
N GLY A 384 14.34 10.33 -10.99
CA GLY A 384 13.28 11.00 -11.74
C GLY A 384 13.68 11.42 -13.17
N MET A 385 14.92 11.83 -13.40
CA MET A 385 15.44 12.11 -14.75
C MET A 385 15.54 10.85 -15.60
N ILE A 386 16.07 9.76 -15.03
CA ILE A 386 16.20 8.46 -15.70
C ILE A 386 14.82 7.91 -16.06
N ILE A 387 13.85 8.04 -15.15
CA ILE A 387 12.46 7.66 -15.39
C ILE A 387 11.91 8.41 -16.61
N ARG A 388 11.97 9.75 -16.63
CA ARG A 388 11.43 10.53 -17.76
C ARG A 388 12.12 10.21 -19.09
N ALA A 389 13.44 10.07 -19.07
CA ALA A 389 14.21 9.70 -20.26
C ALA A 389 13.85 8.29 -20.73
N GLY A 390 13.69 7.34 -19.81
CA GLY A 390 13.36 5.95 -20.12
C GLY A 390 11.95 5.77 -20.66
N VAL A 391 11.01 6.67 -20.35
CA VAL A 391 9.68 6.67 -20.99
C VAL A 391 9.74 7.20 -22.41
N GLN A 392 10.59 8.20 -22.68
CA GLN A 392 10.73 8.80 -24.01
C GLN A 392 11.51 7.91 -24.97
N ASP A 393 12.66 7.39 -24.54
CA ASP A 393 13.50 6.48 -25.33
C ASP A 393 14.23 5.48 -24.42
N ARG A 394 13.68 4.27 -24.35
CA ARG A 394 14.25 3.16 -23.57
C ARG A 394 15.61 2.73 -24.13
N ALA A 395 15.77 2.71 -25.45
CA ALA A 395 16.98 2.20 -26.09
C ALA A 395 18.18 3.13 -25.84
N MET A 396 17.97 4.44 -25.88
CA MET A 396 18.99 5.43 -25.51
C MET A 396 19.45 5.26 -24.05
N VAL A 397 18.52 5.12 -23.11
CA VAL A 397 18.87 4.98 -21.68
C VAL A 397 19.60 3.68 -21.39
N GLU A 398 19.22 2.59 -22.05
CA GLU A 398 19.93 1.31 -21.95
C GLU A 398 21.34 1.38 -22.57
N ALA A 399 21.53 2.13 -23.66
CA ALA A 399 22.84 2.36 -24.27
C ALA A 399 23.81 3.14 -23.36
N LEU A 400 23.27 3.98 -22.45
CA LEU A 400 24.04 4.65 -21.39
C LEU A 400 24.42 3.71 -20.23
N GLY A 401 24.07 2.42 -20.31
CA GLY A 401 24.39 1.40 -19.31
C GLY A 401 23.42 1.39 -18.11
N ILE A 402 22.29 2.10 -18.21
CA ILE A 402 21.29 2.17 -17.13
C ILE A 402 20.25 1.06 -17.33
N ASN A 403 20.03 0.25 -16.30
CA ASN A 403 19.06 -0.84 -16.36
C ASN A 403 17.63 -0.32 -16.15
N VAL A 404 16.94 0.03 -17.25
CA VAL A 404 15.56 0.53 -17.24
C VAL A 404 14.60 -0.42 -16.53
N ARG A 405 14.83 -1.74 -16.61
CA ARG A 405 13.99 -2.76 -15.95
C ARG A 405 13.97 -2.59 -14.42
N GLN A 406 15.12 -2.30 -13.80
CA GLN A 406 15.18 -2.07 -12.36
C GLN A 406 14.49 -0.78 -11.94
N VAL A 407 14.58 0.26 -12.79
CA VAL A 407 13.89 1.54 -12.57
C VAL A 407 12.37 1.32 -12.60
N PHE A 408 11.86 0.55 -13.55
CA PHE A 408 10.43 0.22 -13.64
C PHE A 408 9.96 -0.66 -12.47
N THR A 409 10.74 -1.65 -12.04
CA THR A 409 10.43 -2.39 -10.79
C THR A 409 10.36 -1.46 -9.59
N PHE A 410 11.31 -0.53 -9.46
CA PHE A 410 11.33 0.43 -8.36
C PHE A 410 10.10 1.35 -8.39
N VAL A 411 9.74 1.87 -9.55
CA VAL A 411 8.54 2.69 -9.76
C VAL A 411 7.29 1.92 -9.38
N PHE A 412 7.16 0.66 -9.82
CA PHE A 412 6.01 -0.17 -9.49
C PHE A 412 5.94 -0.50 -8.01
N ALA A 413 7.08 -0.85 -7.40
CA ALA A 413 7.22 -1.07 -5.96
C ALA A 413 6.82 0.17 -5.16
N LEU A 414 7.29 1.35 -5.57
CA LEU A 414 6.94 2.61 -4.94
C LEU A 414 5.44 2.90 -5.06
N GLY A 415 4.84 2.71 -6.25
CA GLY A 415 3.40 2.92 -6.45
C GLY A 415 2.54 2.01 -5.57
N VAL A 416 2.85 0.71 -5.50
CA VAL A 416 2.15 -0.23 -4.64
C VAL A 416 2.42 0.03 -3.15
N GLY A 417 3.65 0.41 -2.80
CA GLY A 417 4.02 0.82 -1.45
C GLY A 417 3.21 2.03 -0.97
N LEU A 418 2.98 3.03 -1.82
CA LEU A 418 2.11 4.17 -1.52
C LEU A 418 0.66 3.76 -1.29
N ALA A 419 0.14 2.82 -2.07
CA ALA A 419 -1.19 2.27 -1.84
C ALA A 419 -1.27 1.54 -0.48
N ALA A 420 -0.29 0.69 -0.15
CA ALA A 420 -0.23 -0.01 1.13
C ALA A 420 -0.07 0.96 2.32
N LEU A 421 0.70 2.04 2.15
CA LEU A 421 0.84 3.13 3.12
C LEU A 421 -0.49 3.85 3.33
N GLY A 422 -1.28 4.08 2.28
CA GLY A 422 -2.66 4.56 2.40
C GLY A 422 -3.52 3.61 3.24
N GLY A 423 -3.39 2.30 3.02
CA GLY A 423 -4.19 1.27 3.69
C GLY A 423 -4.01 1.27 5.20
N VAL A 424 -2.75 1.18 5.63
CA VAL A 424 -2.42 1.16 7.06
C VAL A 424 -2.77 2.47 7.78
N LEU A 425 -2.68 3.61 7.10
CA LEU A 425 -3.08 4.92 7.65
C LEU A 425 -4.62 5.08 7.72
N ALA A 426 -5.34 4.48 6.79
CA ALA A 426 -6.80 4.47 6.80
C ALA A 426 -7.38 3.59 7.91
N GLY A 427 -6.67 2.50 8.28
CA GLY A 427 -7.11 1.51 9.27
C GLY A 427 -7.70 2.11 10.56
N PRO A 428 -6.98 2.99 11.30
CA PRO A 428 -7.51 3.57 12.54
C PRO A 428 -8.67 4.56 12.36
N SER A 429 -8.96 4.98 11.13
CA SER A 429 -10.03 5.94 10.82
C SER A 429 -11.35 5.26 10.44
N MET A 430 -11.29 4.16 9.69
CA MET A 430 -12.48 3.48 9.14
C MET A 430 -12.57 1.99 9.52
N GLY A 431 -11.62 1.48 10.29
CA GLY A 431 -11.47 0.05 10.54
C GLY A 431 -10.86 -0.67 9.34
N VAL A 432 -10.74 -1.99 9.46
CA VAL A 432 -10.17 -2.88 8.46
C VAL A 432 -11.23 -3.87 7.98
N SER A 433 -11.73 -3.72 6.75
CA SER A 433 -12.71 -4.58 6.07
C SER A 433 -12.20 -5.13 4.73
N ASP A 434 -12.85 -6.17 4.22
CA ASP A 434 -12.50 -6.89 3.00
C ASP A 434 -12.99 -6.22 1.70
N ASP A 435 -13.76 -5.14 1.80
CA ASP A 435 -14.32 -4.37 0.68
C ASP A 435 -13.69 -2.96 0.54
N MET A 436 -12.87 -2.52 1.51
CA MET A 436 -12.28 -1.18 1.50
C MET A 436 -11.45 -0.88 0.25
N GLY A 437 -10.83 -1.92 -0.33
CA GLY A 437 -9.94 -1.77 -1.47
C GLY A 437 -10.68 -1.37 -2.73
N GLU A 438 -11.86 -1.94 -2.94
CA GLU A 438 -12.70 -1.68 -4.12
C GLU A 438 -13.30 -0.28 -4.06
N SER A 439 -13.85 0.11 -2.90
CA SER A 439 -14.43 1.44 -2.69
C SER A 439 -13.40 2.56 -2.88
N LEU A 440 -12.17 2.36 -2.39
CA LEU A 440 -11.10 3.34 -2.57
C LEU A 440 -10.51 3.31 -3.99
N LEU A 441 -10.38 2.15 -4.63
CA LEU A 441 -9.92 2.05 -6.02
C LEU A 441 -10.81 2.86 -6.96
N LEU A 442 -12.13 2.76 -6.81
CA LEU A 442 -13.08 3.56 -7.57
C LEU A 442 -12.88 5.05 -7.33
N SER A 443 -12.75 5.47 -6.06
CA SER A 443 -12.51 6.87 -5.71
C SER A 443 -11.18 7.41 -6.28
N ALA A 444 -10.12 6.59 -6.27
CA ALA A 444 -8.81 6.94 -6.81
C ALA A 444 -8.81 7.03 -8.34
N LEU A 445 -9.51 6.11 -9.03
CA LEU A 445 -9.66 6.16 -10.49
C LEU A 445 -10.45 7.40 -10.92
N ILE A 446 -11.52 7.73 -10.20
CA ILE A 446 -12.31 8.96 -10.40
C ILE A 446 -11.44 10.20 -10.20
N ALA A 447 -10.70 10.26 -9.09
CA ALA A 447 -9.77 11.35 -8.81
C ALA A 447 -8.74 11.52 -9.93
N LEU A 448 -8.22 10.40 -10.43
CA LEU A 448 -7.23 10.40 -11.50
C LEU A 448 -7.82 10.81 -12.85
N ALA A 449 -9.03 10.36 -13.19
CA ALA A 449 -9.73 10.79 -14.40
C ALA A 449 -10.03 12.31 -14.37
N ILE A 450 -10.47 12.82 -13.22
CA ILE A 450 -10.70 14.26 -12.98
C ILE A 450 -9.39 15.04 -13.10
N GLY A 451 -8.32 14.55 -12.48
CA GLY A 451 -7.01 15.21 -12.43
C GLY A 451 -6.20 15.14 -13.73
N GLY A 452 -6.35 14.04 -14.46
CA GLY A 452 -5.53 13.62 -15.60
C GLY A 452 -4.65 12.41 -15.26
N LEU A 453 -4.78 11.32 -16.04
CA LEU A 453 -4.16 10.01 -15.78
C LEU A 453 -2.63 10.03 -15.63
N THR A 454 -1.96 10.87 -16.41
CA THR A 454 -0.49 10.93 -16.51
C THR A 454 0.13 12.08 -15.72
N SER A 455 -0.68 12.85 -14.99
CA SER A 455 -0.24 14.06 -14.29
C SER A 455 -0.27 13.86 -12.77
N PHE A 456 0.91 13.72 -12.16
CA PHE A 456 1.02 13.58 -10.69
C PHE A 456 0.41 14.76 -9.91
N PRO A 457 0.65 16.05 -10.26
CA PRO A 457 -0.08 17.16 -9.64
C PRO A 457 -1.58 17.12 -9.93
N GLY A 458 -1.96 16.61 -11.11
CA GLY A 458 -3.36 16.33 -11.46
C GLY A 458 -4.01 15.35 -10.50
N ALA A 459 -3.35 14.23 -10.19
CA ALA A 459 -3.84 13.24 -9.23
C ALA A 459 -4.08 13.84 -7.84
N ALA A 460 -3.22 14.77 -7.39
CA ALA A 460 -3.41 15.50 -6.13
C ALA A 460 -4.64 16.42 -6.16
N ALA A 461 -4.78 17.23 -7.21
CA ALA A 461 -5.93 18.12 -7.38
C ALA A 461 -7.25 17.35 -7.52
N GLY A 462 -7.25 16.25 -8.28
CA GLY A 462 -8.41 15.37 -8.44
C GLY A 462 -8.80 14.70 -7.13
N SER A 463 -7.83 14.21 -6.35
CA SER A 463 -8.08 13.60 -5.03
C SER A 463 -8.65 14.63 -4.04
N LEU A 464 -8.17 15.88 -4.11
CA LEU A 464 -8.71 16.99 -3.33
C LEU A 464 -10.17 17.29 -3.68
N LEU A 465 -10.51 17.34 -4.97
CA LEU A 465 -11.90 17.56 -5.41
C LEU A 465 -12.81 16.41 -4.99
N VAL A 466 -12.38 15.16 -5.17
CA VAL A 466 -13.14 13.97 -4.77
C VAL A 466 -13.34 13.95 -3.25
N GLY A 467 -12.28 14.13 -2.46
CA GLY A 467 -12.34 14.11 -1.01
C GLY A 467 -13.23 15.22 -0.43
N LEU A 468 -13.10 16.45 -0.94
CA LEU A 468 -13.97 17.56 -0.55
C LEU A 468 -15.43 17.24 -0.91
N LEU A 469 -15.71 16.90 -2.17
CA LEU A 469 -17.08 16.63 -2.61
C LEU A 469 -17.73 15.52 -1.75
N GLN A 470 -17.03 14.42 -1.49
CA GLN A 470 -17.55 13.35 -0.64
C GLN A 470 -17.93 13.87 0.75
N GLN A 471 -17.06 14.65 1.40
CA GLN A 471 -17.34 15.14 2.75
C GLN A 471 -18.43 16.20 2.79
N PHE A 472 -18.55 17.06 1.77
CA PHE A 472 -19.69 17.98 1.65
C PHE A 472 -21.01 17.20 1.53
N ILE A 473 -21.09 16.18 0.66
CA ILE A 473 -22.30 15.38 0.51
C ILE A 473 -22.62 14.59 1.79
N VAL A 474 -21.61 14.01 2.44
CA VAL A 474 -21.78 13.33 3.74
C VAL A 474 -22.31 14.30 4.79
N LYS A 475 -21.76 15.51 4.89
CA LYS A 475 -22.22 16.50 5.86
C LYS A 475 -23.65 16.96 5.57
N TYR A 476 -23.99 17.24 4.32
CA TYR A 476 -25.36 17.57 3.92
C TYR A 476 -26.35 16.41 4.11
N GLY A 477 -25.89 15.15 4.02
CA GLY A 477 -26.68 13.98 4.43
C GLY A 477 -27.06 14.01 5.92
N GLN A 478 -26.23 14.63 6.76
CA GLN A 478 -26.49 14.75 8.20
C GLN A 478 -27.38 15.95 8.54
N ILE A 479 -27.02 17.14 8.04
CA ILE A 479 -27.73 18.39 8.37
C ILE A 479 -29.00 18.61 7.53
N GLY A 480 -29.06 18.05 6.31
CA GLY A 480 -30.13 18.27 5.34
C GLY A 480 -29.97 19.58 4.56
N ILE A 481 -30.58 19.62 3.38
CA ILE A 481 -30.64 20.80 2.50
C ILE A 481 -32.06 21.36 2.62
N ALA A 482 -32.16 22.61 3.09
CA ALA A 482 -33.43 23.31 3.15
C ALA A 482 -33.84 23.77 1.74
N LEU A 483 -34.80 23.07 1.14
CA LEU A 483 -35.35 23.41 -0.17
C LEU A 483 -36.66 24.18 0.04
N PRO A 484 -36.88 25.32 -0.65
CA PRO A 484 -38.07 26.16 -0.42
C PRO A 484 -39.42 25.45 -0.60
N PHE A 485 -39.43 24.31 -1.28
CA PHE A 485 -40.62 23.55 -1.66
C PHE A 485 -40.83 22.27 -0.84
N LEU A 486 -39.97 21.97 0.16
CA LEU A 486 -40.13 20.81 1.04
C LEU A 486 -40.25 21.27 2.51
N GLU A 487 -41.22 20.71 3.23
CA GLU A 487 -41.38 20.94 4.68
C GLU A 487 -40.25 20.30 5.50
N GLN A 488 -39.67 19.21 4.97
CA GLN A 488 -38.54 18.52 5.58
C GLN A 488 -37.25 18.76 4.79
N PRO A 489 -36.12 19.02 5.46
CA PRO A 489 -34.83 19.15 4.78
C PRO A 489 -34.48 17.89 3.97
N PHE A 490 -34.12 18.06 2.70
CA PHE A 490 -33.70 16.96 1.86
C PHE A 490 -32.35 16.42 2.35
N LYS A 491 -32.31 15.16 2.79
CA LYS A 491 -31.09 14.50 3.25
C LYS A 491 -30.59 13.53 2.19
N PRO A 492 -29.45 13.81 1.53
CA PRO A 492 -28.81 12.84 0.65
C PRO A 492 -28.63 11.49 1.32
N THR A 493 -29.13 10.43 0.68
CA THR A 493 -28.90 9.05 1.10
C THR A 493 -27.42 8.66 0.94
N PRO A 494 -26.89 7.71 1.74
CA PRO A 494 -25.47 7.32 1.66
C PRO A 494 -24.97 6.93 0.25
N PRO A 495 -25.76 6.25 -0.62
CA PRO A 495 -25.34 5.93 -1.99
C PRO A 495 -25.10 7.15 -2.89
N LEU A 496 -25.63 8.34 -2.55
CA LEU A 496 -25.38 9.57 -3.32
C LEU A 496 -23.93 10.05 -3.21
N VAL A 497 -23.19 9.66 -2.16
CA VAL A 497 -21.80 10.07 -1.97
C VAL A 497 -20.92 9.58 -3.14
N PRO A 498 -20.80 8.26 -3.43
CA PRO A 498 -20.02 7.80 -4.58
C PRO A 498 -20.62 8.28 -5.92
N ALA A 499 -21.95 8.32 -6.06
CA ALA A 499 -22.61 8.80 -7.28
C ALA A 499 -22.26 10.26 -7.62
N SER A 500 -22.16 11.13 -6.61
CA SER A 500 -21.79 12.53 -6.81
C SER A 500 -20.39 12.69 -7.39
N THR A 501 -19.44 11.85 -6.95
CA THR A 501 -18.05 11.89 -7.45
C THR A 501 -17.95 11.38 -8.89
N LEU A 502 -18.75 10.37 -9.26
CA LEU A 502 -18.88 9.92 -10.65
C LEU A 502 -19.50 11.00 -11.53
N LEU A 503 -20.53 11.67 -11.05
CA LEU A 503 -21.18 12.77 -11.78
C LEU A 503 -20.18 13.92 -12.00
N LEU A 504 -19.39 14.29 -10.97
CA LEU A 504 -18.32 15.26 -11.09
C LEU A 504 -17.30 14.85 -12.16
N MET A 505 -16.89 13.58 -12.19
CA MET A 505 -16.01 13.05 -13.24
C MET A 505 -16.60 13.23 -14.63
N VAL A 506 -17.87 12.86 -14.83
CA VAL A 506 -18.55 13.00 -16.11
C VAL A 506 -18.59 14.48 -16.55
N ILE A 507 -18.97 15.40 -15.65
CA ILE A 507 -19.00 16.84 -15.94
C ILE A 507 -17.60 17.32 -16.36
N ILE A 508 -16.56 16.93 -15.62
CA ILE A 508 -15.19 17.38 -15.90
C ILE A 508 -14.70 16.81 -17.21
N LEU A 509 -14.93 15.53 -17.52
CA LEU A 509 -14.50 14.91 -18.77
C LEU A 509 -15.26 15.45 -19.99
N LEU A 510 -16.54 15.83 -19.85
CA LEU A 510 -17.29 16.52 -20.91
C LEU A 510 -16.72 17.91 -21.21
N ALA A 511 -16.22 18.63 -20.19
CA ALA A 511 -15.61 19.95 -20.38
C ALA A 511 -14.12 19.88 -20.75
N LEU A 512 -13.40 18.87 -20.25
CA LEU A 512 -11.96 18.67 -20.30
C LEU A 512 -11.66 17.17 -20.45
N PRO A 513 -11.62 16.63 -21.69
CA PRO A 513 -11.53 15.18 -21.92
C PRO A 513 -10.24 14.53 -21.40
N ASN A 514 -9.16 15.30 -21.25
CA ASN A 514 -7.89 14.81 -20.69
C ASN A 514 -7.79 15.01 -19.17
N GLY A 515 -8.86 15.49 -18.52
CA GLY A 515 -8.86 15.94 -17.13
C GLY A 515 -8.30 17.36 -16.94
N LEU A 516 -8.29 17.82 -15.69
CA LEU A 516 -7.92 19.20 -15.30
C LEU A 516 -6.48 19.56 -15.64
N PHE A 517 -5.55 18.63 -15.49
CA PHE A 517 -4.11 18.84 -15.71
C PHE A 517 -3.51 17.81 -16.67
N GLY A 518 -4.34 17.15 -17.48
CA GLY A 518 -3.87 16.27 -18.54
C GLY A 518 -3.17 17.06 -19.64
N ARG A 519 -2.11 16.48 -20.21
CA ARG A 519 -1.45 17.05 -21.39
C ARG A 519 -2.28 16.75 -22.62
N LYS A 520 -2.31 17.69 -23.57
CA LYS A 520 -2.78 17.42 -24.93
C LYS A 520 -1.58 16.84 -25.65
N GLU A 521 -1.65 15.56 -26.00
CA GLU A 521 -0.69 14.96 -26.92
C GLU A 521 -0.83 15.57 -28.31
#